data_AF-E5Y9K1-F1
#
_entry.id   AF-E5Y9K1-F1
#
_cell.length_a   1.000
_cell.length_b   1.000
_cell.length_c   1.000
_cell.angle_alpha   90.00
_cell.angle_beta   90.00
_cell.angle_gamma   90.00
#
_symmetry.space_group_name_H-M   'P 1'
#
loop_
_entity.id
_entity.type
_entity.pdbx_description
1 polymer ?
#
loop_
_entity_poly.entity_id
_entity_poly.type
_entity_poly.pdbx_seq_one_letter_code
_entity_poly.pdbx_strand_id
1 'polypeptide(L)'
;MLDLNMESEQKNRNYGPVPAGSKVMVRISVETPKYGLQDTPWVAQAKSGLLGLWCKFTVVGGLYDGVEWYDNLWLPAGYQNIRLNEGQTTTCNRSGAQIRAIIEAHRGINPKATDDRSVRGRQLAEWTDMQDMEFPAKLGISKEPYEKDGKKYWNNYISSIITPDKEEYTQIKSGKEIITDGPVTGEAEKGKNQTPPEANTYGQPFPAGPSEYDDMPFN
;
A
#
# COMPACT_ATOMS: atom_id res chain seq x y z
N MET A 1 -42.75 6.33 -3.89
CA MET A 1 -42.18 5.20 -3.14
C MET A 1 -40.71 5.13 -3.53
N LEU A 2 -39.80 5.09 -2.56
CA LEU A 2 -38.38 4.83 -2.85
C LEU A 2 -38.20 3.31 -2.91
N ASP A 3 -37.73 2.80 -4.05
CA ASP A 3 -37.50 1.38 -4.31
C ASP A 3 -36.01 1.09 -4.15
N LEU A 4 -35.66 0.27 -3.15
CA LEU A 4 -34.28 -0.09 -2.80
C LEU A 4 -33.97 -1.57 -3.13
N ASN A 5 -34.82 -2.27 -3.89
CA ASN A 5 -34.63 -3.70 -4.18
C ASN A 5 -33.41 -4.00 -5.07
N MET A 6 -32.87 -2.98 -5.74
CA MET A 6 -31.65 -3.08 -6.56
C MET A 6 -30.38 -2.69 -5.80
N GLU A 7 -30.52 -2.28 -4.53
CA GLU A 7 -29.37 -1.89 -3.71
C GLU A 7 -28.62 -3.12 -3.18
N SER A 8 -27.31 -2.95 -2.97
CA SER A 8 -26.46 -4.00 -2.42
C SER A 8 -26.74 -4.26 -0.94
N GLU A 9 -26.54 -5.50 -0.47
CA GLU A 9 -26.56 -5.79 0.96
C GLU A 9 -25.52 -4.97 1.73
N GLN A 10 -25.87 -4.57 2.95
CA GLN A 10 -24.93 -3.90 3.85
C GLN A 10 -23.78 -4.85 4.17
N LYS A 11 -22.55 -4.46 3.80
CA LYS A 11 -21.35 -5.23 4.11
C LYS A 11 -20.92 -4.99 5.57
N ASN A 12 -20.72 -6.07 6.33
CA ASN A 12 -20.02 -6.01 7.61
C ASN A 12 -18.52 -5.85 7.33
N ARG A 13 -18.00 -4.63 7.49
CA ARG A 13 -16.59 -4.29 7.33
C ARG A 13 -15.98 -3.92 8.66
N ASN A 14 -14.72 -4.30 8.85
CA ASN A 14 -13.87 -3.78 9.91
C ASN A 14 -13.27 -2.45 9.47
N TYR A 15 -13.04 -1.59 10.46
CA TYR A 15 -12.45 -0.26 10.26
C TYR A 15 -11.12 -0.19 11.01
N GLY A 16 -10.25 0.70 10.54
CA GLY A 16 -8.89 0.81 11.05
C GLY A 16 -7.90 -0.05 10.27
N PRO A 17 -6.63 -0.09 10.71
CA PRO A 17 -5.59 -0.78 9.97
C PRO A 17 -5.78 -2.30 10.03
N VAL A 18 -5.37 -2.96 8.95
CA VAL A 18 -5.38 -4.42 8.86
C VAL A 18 -4.32 -4.98 9.82
N PRO A 19 -4.63 -5.99 10.65
CA PRO A 19 -3.67 -6.64 11.54
C PRO A 19 -2.40 -7.08 10.83
N ALA A 20 -1.24 -6.77 11.40
CA ALA A 20 0.05 -7.13 10.80
C ALA A 20 0.17 -8.65 10.60
N GLY A 21 0.69 -9.06 9.45
CA GLY A 21 0.78 -10.46 9.04
C GLY A 21 -0.40 -10.96 8.21
N SER A 22 -1.51 -10.21 8.17
CA SER A 22 -2.65 -10.52 7.32
C SER A 22 -2.28 -10.51 5.84
N LYS A 23 -2.97 -11.33 5.05
CA LYS A 23 -2.77 -11.46 3.61
C LYS A 23 -4.09 -11.15 2.91
N VAL A 24 -4.08 -10.13 2.07
CA VAL A 24 -5.27 -9.56 1.43
C VAL A 24 -4.99 -9.21 -0.03
N MET A 25 -6.05 -8.97 -0.81
CA MET A 25 -5.93 -8.34 -2.12
C MET A 25 -5.75 -6.83 -1.95
N VAL A 26 -4.78 -6.27 -2.67
CA VAL A 26 -4.47 -4.84 -2.65
C VAL A 26 -4.50 -4.30 -4.07
N ARG A 27 -5.03 -3.10 -4.24
CA ARG A 27 -4.94 -2.30 -5.47
C ARG A 27 -4.00 -1.13 -5.25
N ILE A 28 -3.16 -0.84 -6.24
CA ILE A 28 -2.29 0.34 -6.25
C ILE A 28 -2.87 1.43 -7.16
N SER A 29 -2.74 2.69 -6.74
CA SER A 29 -2.95 3.90 -7.54
C SER A 29 -1.66 4.71 -7.53
N VAL A 30 -1.19 5.13 -8.71
CA VAL A 30 -0.02 5.99 -8.86
C VAL A 30 -0.52 7.43 -8.87
N GLU A 31 -0.33 8.12 -7.76
CA GLU A 31 -0.90 9.44 -7.52
C GLU A 31 0.10 10.54 -7.91
N THR A 32 -0.42 11.73 -8.21
CA THR A 32 0.44 12.91 -8.42
C THR A 32 0.84 13.49 -7.05
N PRO A 33 2.12 13.41 -6.65
CA PRO A 33 2.59 14.05 -5.43
C PRO A 33 2.49 15.58 -5.50
N LYS A 34 2.40 16.24 -4.33
CA LYS A 34 2.41 17.71 -4.22
C LYS A 34 3.61 18.36 -4.94
N TYR A 35 4.76 17.69 -4.92
CA TYR A 35 6.01 18.15 -5.51
C TYR A 35 6.50 17.16 -6.59
N GLY A 36 5.67 16.92 -7.61
CA GLY A 36 6.01 16.12 -8.78
C GLY A 36 7.01 16.80 -9.71
N LEU A 37 7.78 16.00 -10.45
CA LEU A 37 8.68 16.50 -11.50
C LEU A 37 7.90 16.98 -12.72
N GLN A 38 8.39 18.02 -13.40
CA GLN A 38 7.70 18.64 -14.53
C GLN A 38 7.38 17.65 -15.68
N ASP A 39 8.35 16.82 -16.06
CA ASP A 39 8.21 15.89 -17.19
C ASP A 39 7.61 14.54 -16.80
N THR A 40 7.57 14.24 -15.49
CA THR A 40 7.04 12.98 -14.93
C THR A 40 6.29 13.29 -13.64
N PRO A 41 5.05 13.84 -13.73
CA PRO A 41 4.38 14.46 -12.58
C PRO A 41 4.06 13.49 -11.44
N TRP A 42 4.00 12.18 -11.71
CA TRP A 42 3.84 11.11 -10.71
C TRP A 42 5.14 10.73 -9.97
N VAL A 43 6.29 11.24 -10.40
CA VAL A 43 7.58 11.03 -9.73
C VAL A 43 7.91 12.25 -8.87
N ALA A 44 8.25 12.02 -7.60
CA ALA A 44 8.78 13.05 -6.72
C ALA A 44 10.26 12.80 -6.41
N GLN A 45 10.98 13.89 -6.16
CA GLN A 45 12.33 13.85 -5.64
C GLN A 45 12.33 14.12 -4.13
N ALA A 46 12.90 13.21 -3.35
CA ALA A 46 13.11 13.42 -1.92
C ALA A 46 14.28 14.38 -1.66
N LYS A 47 14.38 14.91 -0.43
CA LYS A 47 15.52 15.75 0.00
C LYS A 47 16.88 15.09 -0.22
N SER A 48 16.94 13.76 -0.15
CA SER A 48 18.15 12.96 -0.42
C SER A 48 18.53 12.87 -1.91
N GLY A 49 17.72 13.42 -2.81
CA GLY A 49 17.85 13.33 -4.26
C GLY A 49 17.24 12.07 -4.88
N LEU A 50 16.77 11.11 -4.07
CA LEU A 50 16.12 9.89 -4.55
C LEU A 50 14.79 10.20 -5.23
N LEU A 51 14.55 9.54 -6.36
CA LEU A 51 13.30 9.56 -7.10
C LEU A 51 12.39 8.41 -6.63
N GLY A 52 11.10 8.68 -6.46
CA GLY A 52 10.10 7.69 -6.09
C GLY A 52 8.71 8.03 -6.62
N LEU A 53 7.85 7.01 -6.65
CA LEU A 53 6.43 7.10 -6.96
C LEU A 53 5.63 7.27 -5.68
N TRP A 54 4.71 8.22 -5.69
CA TRP A 54 3.73 8.38 -4.62
C TRP A 54 2.53 7.48 -4.90
N CYS A 55 2.36 6.45 -4.08
CA CYS A 55 1.36 5.42 -4.32
C CYS A 55 0.32 5.40 -3.22
N LYS A 56 -0.95 5.32 -3.60
CA LYS A 56 -2.04 4.92 -2.72
C LYS A 56 -2.28 3.42 -2.86
N PHE A 57 -2.46 2.74 -1.75
CA PHE A 57 -2.83 1.33 -1.70
C PHE A 57 -4.17 1.19 -1.03
N THR A 58 -5.02 0.34 -1.59
CA THR A 58 -6.38 0.10 -1.11
C THR A 58 -6.62 -1.40 -1.00
N VAL A 59 -7.10 -1.88 0.15
CA VAL A 59 -7.58 -3.25 0.28
C VAL A 59 -8.85 -3.42 -0.57
N VAL A 60 -8.91 -4.48 -1.37
CA VAL A 60 -10.07 -4.78 -2.23
C VAL A 60 -10.75 -6.06 -1.78
N GLY A 61 -12.02 -5.98 -1.41
CA GLY A 61 -12.81 -7.10 -0.90
C GLY A 61 -12.45 -7.50 0.54
N GLY A 62 -13.15 -8.51 1.05
CA GLY A 62 -12.96 -9.02 2.40
C GLY A 62 -13.43 -8.08 3.51
N LEU A 63 -13.04 -8.40 4.75
CA LEU A 63 -13.43 -7.70 5.97
C LEU A 63 -12.89 -6.27 6.03
N TYR A 64 -11.73 -6.01 5.43
CA TYR A 64 -11.07 -4.69 5.45
C TYR A 64 -11.19 -3.94 4.11
N ASP A 65 -12.17 -4.29 3.27
CA ASP A 65 -12.44 -3.65 1.98
C ASP A 65 -12.52 -2.12 2.10
N GLY A 66 -11.67 -1.41 1.35
CA GLY A 66 -11.59 0.05 1.35
C GLY A 66 -10.65 0.66 2.40
N VAL A 67 -9.90 -0.13 3.18
CA VAL A 67 -8.80 0.41 3.99
C VAL A 67 -7.69 0.91 3.05
N GLU A 68 -7.26 2.15 3.26
CA GLU A 68 -6.29 2.84 2.42
C GLU A 68 -5.07 3.32 3.19
N TRP A 69 -3.91 3.32 2.55
CA TRP A 69 -2.70 4.00 3.02
C TRP A 69 -1.88 4.51 1.84
N TYR A 70 -0.95 5.42 2.12
CA TYR A 70 0.00 5.92 1.14
C TYR A 70 1.41 5.45 1.48
N ASP A 71 2.20 5.12 0.47
CA ASP A 71 3.61 4.76 0.61
C ASP A 71 4.41 5.19 -0.63
N ASN A 72 5.71 5.39 -0.45
CA ASN A 72 6.64 5.71 -1.55
C ASN A 72 7.29 4.43 -2.09
N LEU A 73 7.15 4.19 -3.39
CA LEU A 73 7.98 3.20 -4.10
C LEU A 73 9.18 3.91 -4.73
N TRP A 74 10.38 3.70 -4.17
CA TRP A 74 11.61 4.24 -4.75
C TRP A 74 11.88 3.65 -6.12
N LEU A 75 12.26 4.50 -7.07
CA LEU A 75 12.59 4.02 -8.40
C LEU A 75 13.81 3.07 -8.34
N PRO A 76 13.85 2.01 -9.19
CA PRO A 76 14.99 1.11 -9.22
C PRO A 76 16.29 1.86 -9.52
N ALA A 77 17.43 1.31 -9.11
CA ALA A 77 18.73 2.01 -9.17
C ALA A 77 19.08 2.58 -10.56
N GLY A 78 18.70 1.89 -11.64
CA GLY A 78 18.93 2.36 -13.02
C GLY A 78 18.08 3.55 -13.47
N TYR A 79 17.09 3.95 -12.67
CA TYR A 79 16.19 5.08 -12.92
C TYR A 79 16.44 6.25 -11.97
N GLN A 80 17.55 6.24 -11.23
CA GLN A 80 17.96 7.31 -10.34
C GLN A 80 18.91 8.27 -11.07
N ASN A 81 18.75 9.58 -10.84
CA ASN A 81 19.58 10.62 -11.46
C ASN A 81 20.75 11.09 -10.59
N ILE A 82 21.03 10.36 -9.50
CA ILE A 82 22.12 10.66 -8.56
C ILE A 82 23.04 9.45 -8.42
N ARG A 83 24.29 9.70 -8.01
CA ARG A 83 25.17 8.62 -7.56
C ARG A 83 24.66 8.08 -6.22
N LEU A 84 24.30 6.80 -6.20
CA LEU A 84 23.79 6.15 -5.00
C LEU A 84 24.94 5.71 -4.08
N ASN A 85 24.77 5.91 -2.77
CA ASN A 85 25.56 5.19 -1.77
C ASN A 85 25.03 3.75 -1.57
N GLU A 86 25.71 2.94 -0.75
CA GLU A 86 25.35 1.53 -0.54
C GLU A 86 23.95 1.35 0.06
N GLY A 87 23.57 2.19 1.03
CA GLY A 87 22.25 2.14 1.66
C GLY A 87 21.12 2.54 0.69
N GLN A 88 21.35 3.58 -0.11
CA GLN A 88 20.44 4.01 -1.18
C GLN A 88 20.30 2.94 -2.26
N THR A 89 21.42 2.32 -2.67
CA THR A 89 21.42 1.21 -3.63
C THR A 89 20.60 0.03 -3.13
N THR A 90 20.80 -0.36 -1.86
CA THR A 90 20.03 -1.43 -1.22
C THR A 90 18.53 -1.11 -1.20
N THR A 91 18.19 0.13 -0.87
CA THR A 91 16.79 0.61 -0.83
C THR A 91 16.14 0.58 -2.21
N CYS A 92 16.80 1.12 -3.23
CA CYS A 92 16.29 1.14 -4.60
C CYS A 92 16.16 -0.28 -5.19
N ASN A 93 17.10 -1.18 -4.86
CA ASN A 93 17.02 -2.57 -5.31
C ASN A 93 15.86 -3.33 -4.66
N ARG A 94 15.63 -3.12 -3.36
CA ARG A 94 14.46 -3.69 -2.66
C ARG A 94 13.16 -3.18 -3.26
N SER A 95 13.05 -1.88 -3.49
CA SER A 95 11.84 -1.29 -4.08
C SER A 95 11.63 -1.74 -5.53
N GLY A 96 12.69 -1.81 -6.34
CA GLY A 96 12.62 -2.38 -7.69
C GLY A 96 12.16 -3.85 -7.72
N ALA A 97 12.62 -4.67 -6.76
CA ALA A 97 12.14 -6.04 -6.60
C ALA A 97 10.65 -6.08 -6.21
N GLN A 98 10.19 -5.17 -5.35
CA GLN A 98 8.78 -5.03 -4.97
C GLN A 98 7.91 -4.61 -6.16
N ILE A 99 8.34 -3.62 -6.95
CA ILE A 99 7.65 -3.20 -8.20
C ILE A 99 7.53 -4.38 -9.16
N ARG A 100 8.63 -5.11 -9.39
CA ARG A 100 8.61 -6.33 -10.22
C ARG A 100 7.60 -7.35 -9.68
N ALA A 101 7.59 -7.59 -8.38
CA ALA A 101 6.69 -8.56 -7.76
C ALA A 101 5.21 -8.14 -7.88
N ILE A 102 4.89 -6.85 -7.79
CA ILE A 102 3.54 -6.32 -8.06
C ILE A 102 3.10 -6.68 -9.48
N ILE A 103 3.94 -6.39 -10.47
CA ILE A 103 3.65 -6.68 -11.88
C ILE A 103 3.47 -8.19 -12.09
N GLU A 104 4.35 -9.00 -11.51
CA GLU A 104 4.29 -10.47 -11.60
C GLU A 104 3.01 -11.04 -10.96
N ALA A 105 2.66 -10.57 -9.76
CA ALA A 105 1.46 -11.00 -9.05
C ALA A 105 0.19 -10.54 -9.76
N HIS A 106 0.16 -9.35 -10.33
CA HIS A 106 -0.97 -8.85 -11.10
C HIS A 106 -1.16 -9.65 -12.40
N ARG A 107 -0.09 -9.83 -13.17
CA ARG A 107 -0.10 -10.45 -14.51
C ARG A 107 0.00 -11.98 -14.49
N GLY A 108 0.09 -12.61 -13.31
CA GLY A 108 0.19 -14.06 -13.17
C GLY A 108 1.51 -14.65 -13.68
N ILE A 109 2.60 -13.88 -13.62
CA ILE A 109 3.92 -14.30 -14.12
C ILE A 109 4.70 -14.96 -12.99
N ASN A 110 5.17 -16.20 -13.22
CA ASN A 110 6.04 -16.86 -12.25
C ASN A 110 7.38 -16.09 -12.14
N PRO A 111 7.84 -15.72 -10.92
CA PRO A 111 9.07 -14.95 -10.74
C PRO A 111 10.33 -15.61 -11.31
N LYS A 112 10.32 -16.94 -11.45
CA LYS A 112 11.43 -17.75 -11.99
C LYS A 112 11.34 -17.94 -13.51
N ALA A 113 10.26 -17.51 -14.16
CA ALA A 113 10.09 -17.68 -15.60
C ALA A 113 10.95 -16.70 -16.39
N THR A 114 11.76 -17.22 -17.33
CA THR A 114 12.71 -16.48 -18.16
C THR A 114 12.37 -16.50 -19.64
N ASP A 115 11.23 -17.07 -20.02
CA ASP A 115 10.75 -17.05 -21.41
C ASP A 115 10.41 -15.61 -21.86
N ASP A 116 10.48 -15.37 -23.17
CA ASP A 116 10.28 -14.04 -23.77
C ASP A 116 8.93 -13.41 -23.39
N ARG A 117 7.88 -14.21 -23.25
CA ARG A 117 6.56 -13.72 -22.83
C ARG A 117 6.61 -13.20 -21.40
N SER A 118 7.24 -13.94 -20.49
CA SER A 118 7.43 -13.51 -19.10
C SER A 118 8.37 -12.30 -18.98
N VAL A 119 9.42 -12.21 -19.80
CA VAL A 119 10.33 -11.04 -19.81
C VAL A 119 9.58 -9.79 -20.27
N ARG A 120 8.91 -9.86 -21.43
CA ARG A 120 8.09 -8.73 -21.95
C ARG A 120 6.94 -8.39 -21.00
N GLY A 121 6.32 -9.41 -20.41
CA GLY A 121 5.24 -9.24 -19.44
C GLY A 121 5.64 -8.51 -18.16
N ARG A 122 6.93 -8.27 -17.89
CA ARG A 122 7.40 -7.44 -16.76
C ARG A 122 7.71 -5.99 -17.14
N GLN A 123 7.70 -5.67 -18.42
CA GLN A 123 8.00 -4.33 -18.89
C GLN A 123 6.79 -3.41 -18.68
N LEU A 124 7.09 -2.15 -18.39
CA LEU A 124 6.15 -1.03 -18.36
C LEU A 124 6.59 -0.04 -19.44
N ALA A 125 5.65 0.56 -20.16
CA ALA A 125 5.90 1.69 -21.03
C ALA A 125 6.09 2.97 -20.20
N GLU A 126 5.29 3.11 -19.14
CA GLU A 126 5.35 4.22 -18.19
C GLU A 126 4.95 3.79 -16.78
N TRP A 127 5.30 4.57 -15.75
CA TRP A 127 5.03 4.19 -14.36
C TRP A 127 3.53 4.08 -14.04
N THR A 128 2.70 4.85 -14.73
CA THR A 128 1.23 4.83 -14.65
C THR A 128 0.60 3.55 -15.19
N ASP A 129 1.34 2.69 -15.91
CA ASP A 129 0.86 1.35 -16.29
C ASP A 129 0.55 0.47 -15.07
N MET A 130 1.06 0.82 -13.88
CA MET A 130 0.74 0.16 -12.63
C MET A 130 -0.63 0.56 -12.06
N GLN A 131 -1.28 1.60 -12.61
CA GLN A 131 -2.57 2.09 -12.14
C GLN A 131 -3.61 0.96 -12.08
N ASP A 132 -4.33 0.89 -10.96
CA ASP A 132 -5.37 -0.10 -10.68
C ASP A 132 -4.90 -1.56 -10.70
N MET A 133 -3.59 -1.83 -10.69
CA MET A 133 -3.10 -3.20 -10.57
C MET A 133 -3.48 -3.80 -9.22
N GLU A 134 -4.22 -4.90 -9.27
CA GLU A 134 -4.57 -5.71 -8.10
C GLU A 134 -3.62 -6.90 -7.91
N PHE A 135 -3.07 -7.04 -6.71
CA PHE A 135 -2.12 -8.09 -6.34
C PHE A 135 -2.31 -8.57 -4.89
N PRO A 136 -2.13 -9.87 -4.63
CA PRO A 136 -2.04 -10.42 -3.28
C PRO A 136 -0.84 -9.89 -2.50
N ALA A 137 -1.04 -9.40 -1.28
CA ALA A 137 0.03 -8.89 -0.42
C ALA A 137 -0.14 -9.31 1.03
N LYS A 138 0.99 -9.49 1.71
CA LYS A 138 1.07 -9.54 3.18
C LYS A 138 1.28 -8.13 3.70
N LEU A 139 0.46 -7.71 4.65
CA LEU A 139 0.53 -6.38 5.25
C LEU A 139 1.31 -6.39 6.57
N GLY A 140 1.97 -5.27 6.85
CA GLY A 140 2.51 -4.92 8.16
C GLY A 140 1.81 -3.68 8.73
N ILE A 141 2.29 -3.23 9.88
CA ILE A 141 1.84 -2.02 10.55
C ILE A 141 3.03 -1.09 10.80
N SER A 142 2.89 0.20 10.54
CA SER A 142 3.94 1.18 10.78
C SER A 142 4.40 1.13 12.23
N LYS A 143 5.69 1.38 12.48
CA LYS A 143 6.20 1.46 13.86
C LYS A 143 5.68 2.71 14.55
N GLU A 144 5.85 3.85 13.87
CA GLU A 144 5.39 5.14 14.37
C GLU A 144 3.95 5.41 13.94
N PRO A 145 3.13 6.01 14.85
CA PRO A 145 1.87 6.57 14.46
C PRO A 145 2.07 7.86 13.64
N TYR A 146 1.03 8.25 12.91
CA TYR A 146 0.82 9.63 12.53
C TYR A 146 -0.27 10.24 13.40
N GLU A 147 -0.20 11.55 13.63
CA GLU A 147 -1.23 12.28 14.36
C GLU A 147 -2.11 13.06 13.40
N LYS A 148 -3.41 12.99 13.63
CA LYS A 148 -4.43 13.77 12.91
C LYS A 148 -5.55 14.09 13.88
N ASP A 149 -5.96 15.36 13.94
CA ASP A 149 -7.03 15.84 14.83
C ASP A 149 -6.80 15.46 16.31
N GLY A 150 -5.55 15.46 16.77
CA GLY A 150 -5.15 15.07 18.12
C GLY A 150 -5.25 13.57 18.43
N LYS A 151 -5.48 12.73 17.41
CA LYS A 151 -5.54 11.26 17.53
C LYS A 151 -4.38 10.60 16.80
N LYS A 152 -3.88 9.51 17.38
CA LYS A 152 -2.82 8.67 16.79
C LYS A 152 -3.42 7.58 15.93
N TYR A 153 -2.84 7.40 14.75
CA TYR A 153 -3.24 6.41 13.76
C TYR A 153 -2.00 5.67 13.26
N TRP A 154 -2.16 4.41 12.89
CA TRP A 154 -1.08 3.60 12.32
C TRP A 154 -1.44 3.19 10.90
N ASN A 155 -0.47 3.33 10.00
CA ASN A 155 -0.65 2.98 8.60
C ASN A 155 -0.25 1.52 8.38
N ASN A 156 -0.97 0.85 7.49
CA ASN A 156 -0.46 -0.37 6.90
C ASN A 156 0.75 -0.05 5.98
N TYR A 157 1.54 -1.08 5.71
CA TYR A 157 2.51 -1.07 4.62
C TYR A 157 2.59 -2.46 4.00
N ILE A 158 3.10 -2.55 2.77
CA ILE A 158 3.31 -3.84 2.12
C ILE A 158 4.57 -4.50 2.71
N SER A 159 4.39 -5.57 3.47
CA SER A 159 5.51 -6.35 4.00
C SER A 159 6.12 -7.26 2.94
N SER A 160 5.28 -7.88 2.09
CA SER A 160 5.73 -8.72 0.98
C SER A 160 4.61 -8.93 -0.01
N ILE A 161 4.94 -8.98 -1.31
CA ILE A 161 4.00 -9.39 -2.35
C ILE A 161 3.94 -10.92 -2.42
N ILE A 162 2.74 -11.47 -2.56
CA ILE A 162 2.54 -12.91 -2.72
C ILE A 162 2.47 -13.18 -4.22
N THR A 163 3.53 -13.77 -4.76
CA THR A 163 3.71 -14.05 -6.19
C THR A 163 3.13 -15.41 -6.60
N PRO A 164 2.94 -15.69 -7.90
CA PRO A 164 2.29 -16.91 -8.38
C PRO A 164 2.95 -18.25 -8.00
N ASP A 165 4.20 -18.24 -7.54
CA ASP A 165 4.90 -19.42 -7.02
C ASP A 165 4.52 -19.77 -5.57
N LYS A 166 3.68 -18.97 -4.90
CA LYS A 166 3.23 -19.20 -3.53
C LYS A 166 1.87 -19.90 -3.49
N GLU A 167 1.69 -20.80 -2.53
CA GLU A 167 0.45 -21.58 -2.37
C GLU A 167 -0.78 -20.70 -2.11
N GLU A 168 -0.59 -19.59 -1.40
CA GLU A 168 -1.67 -18.66 -1.04
C GLU A 168 -2.06 -17.72 -2.18
N TYR A 169 -1.27 -17.64 -3.25
CA TYR A 169 -1.52 -16.73 -4.37
C TYR A 169 -2.91 -16.91 -4.96
N THR A 170 -3.23 -18.13 -5.39
CA THR A 170 -4.51 -18.45 -6.04
C THR A 170 -5.69 -18.23 -5.09
N GLN A 171 -5.50 -18.54 -3.80
CA GLN A 171 -6.54 -18.36 -2.80
C GLN A 171 -6.91 -16.88 -2.64
N ILE A 172 -5.91 -16.02 -2.50
CA ILE A 172 -6.15 -14.58 -2.33
C ILE A 172 -6.62 -13.96 -3.64
N LYS A 173 -6.09 -14.42 -4.78
CA LYS A 173 -6.52 -13.98 -6.11
C LYS A 173 -7.98 -14.31 -6.41
N SER A 174 -8.53 -15.37 -5.83
CA SER A 174 -9.95 -15.72 -5.94
C SER A 174 -10.84 -15.03 -4.89
N GLY A 175 -10.32 -14.04 -4.16
CA GLY A 175 -11.09 -13.24 -3.20
C GLY A 175 -11.10 -13.75 -1.76
N LYS A 176 -10.29 -14.77 -1.42
CA LYS A 176 -10.08 -15.16 -0.02
C LYS A 176 -9.15 -14.15 0.67
N GLU A 177 -9.34 -13.96 1.96
CA GLU A 177 -8.37 -13.26 2.81
C GLU A 177 -7.89 -14.16 3.95
N ILE A 178 -6.71 -13.84 4.49
CA ILE A 178 -6.15 -14.48 5.68
C ILE A 178 -5.91 -13.36 6.69
N ILE A 179 -6.84 -13.19 7.62
CA ILE A 179 -6.74 -12.20 8.69
C ILE A 179 -6.08 -12.83 9.92
N THR A 180 -5.08 -12.16 10.47
CA THR A 180 -4.35 -12.58 11.67
C THR A 180 -4.82 -11.83 12.92
N ASP A 181 -4.38 -12.29 14.09
CA ASP A 181 -4.47 -11.61 15.38
C ASP A 181 -3.25 -10.71 15.65
N GLY A 182 -2.54 -10.30 14.59
CA GLY A 182 -1.36 -9.44 14.70
C GLY A 182 -1.70 -8.02 15.16
N PRO A 183 -0.68 -7.22 15.52
CA PRO A 183 -0.89 -5.89 16.02
C PRO A 183 -1.52 -4.96 14.97
N VAL A 184 -2.42 -4.10 15.44
CA VAL A 184 -3.07 -2.99 14.68
C VAL A 184 -2.49 -1.62 15.04
N THR A 185 -1.52 -1.60 15.94
CA THR A 185 -0.68 -0.44 16.27
C THR A 185 0.77 -0.85 16.09
N GLY A 186 1.67 0.11 15.92
CA GLY A 186 3.10 -0.14 16.04
C GLY A 186 3.47 -0.65 17.43
N GLU A 187 4.75 -1.02 17.61
CA GLU A 187 5.26 -1.40 18.93
C GLU A 187 5.07 -0.23 19.91
N ALA A 188 3.93 -0.24 20.61
CA ALA A 188 3.79 0.51 21.83
C ALA A 188 4.77 -0.11 22.83
N GLU A 189 5.52 0.77 23.50
CA GLU A 189 6.26 0.49 24.73
C GLU A 189 5.62 -0.66 25.52
N LYS A 190 6.42 -1.64 25.95
CA LYS A 190 5.97 -2.69 26.87
C LYS A 190 5.21 -2.06 28.05
N GLY A 191 3.88 -2.08 28.01
CA GLY A 191 3.09 -1.25 28.93
C GLY A 191 1.59 -1.50 28.89
N LYS A 192 1.16 -2.59 29.53
CA LYS A 192 -0.14 -2.84 30.19
C LYS A 192 -1.43 -2.80 29.35
N ASN A 193 -2.04 -3.99 29.26
CA ASN A 193 -3.45 -4.29 28.96
C ASN A 193 -4.40 -3.08 29.05
N GLN A 194 -5.00 -2.70 27.93
CA GLN A 194 -6.21 -1.89 27.93
C GLN A 194 -7.32 -2.63 27.18
N THR A 195 -8.42 -2.81 27.89
CA THR A 195 -9.69 -3.42 27.49
C THR A 195 -10.28 -2.70 26.27
N PRO A 196 -10.96 -3.39 25.33
CA PRO A 196 -11.50 -2.75 24.13
C PRO A 196 -12.59 -1.72 24.48
N PRO A 197 -12.62 -0.54 23.85
CA PRO A 197 -13.74 0.40 23.98
C PRO A 197 -14.98 -0.10 23.21
N GLU A 198 -16.13 0.10 23.84
CA GLU A 198 -17.45 -0.39 23.43
C GLU A 198 -17.92 0.16 22.08
N ALA A 199 -18.59 -0.72 21.32
CA ALA A 199 -19.22 -0.43 20.05
C ALA A 199 -20.42 0.50 20.24
N ASN A 200 -20.29 1.81 19.99
CA ASN A 200 -21.42 2.72 19.71
C ASN A 200 -20.96 4.13 19.32
N THR A 201 -20.40 4.33 18.11
CA THR A 201 -20.49 5.63 17.41
C THR A 201 -20.21 5.46 15.90
N TYR A 202 -21.21 5.02 15.12
CA TYR A 202 -21.15 5.12 13.65
C TYR A 202 -22.00 6.28 13.15
N GLY A 203 -21.42 7.06 12.23
CA GLY A 203 -22.15 7.97 11.36
C GLY A 203 -21.77 9.42 11.57
N GLN A 204 -20.72 9.89 10.89
CA GLN A 204 -20.69 11.21 10.25
C GLN A 204 -19.78 11.16 9.00
N PRO A 205 -20.18 11.80 7.88
CA PRO A 205 -19.47 11.76 6.61
C PRO A 205 -18.18 12.60 6.61
N PHE A 206 -17.21 12.18 5.80
CA PHE A 206 -15.95 12.91 5.54
C PHE A 206 -16.24 14.33 4.99
N PRO A 207 -15.74 15.40 5.64
CA PRO A 207 -15.63 16.71 5.02
C PRO A 207 -14.31 16.82 4.23
N ALA A 208 -14.37 17.43 3.04
CA ALA A 208 -13.23 17.77 2.21
C ALA A 208 -12.23 18.65 2.98
N GLY A 209 -10.95 18.31 2.91
CA GLY A 209 -9.89 18.96 3.68
C GLY A 209 -9.45 20.32 3.12
N PRO A 210 -8.81 21.15 3.95
CA PRO A 210 -7.88 22.17 3.49
C PRO A 210 -6.42 21.81 3.80
N SER A 211 -5.58 22.42 2.97
CA SER A 211 -4.14 22.35 2.83
C SER A 211 -3.38 22.99 3.99
N GLU A 212 -2.43 22.29 4.60
CA GLU A 212 -1.31 22.90 5.35
C GLU A 212 -0.22 21.82 5.56
N TYR A 213 0.65 21.69 4.55
CA TYR A 213 1.90 20.94 4.63
C TYR A 213 3.04 21.94 4.42
N ASP A 214 3.25 22.78 5.42
CA ASP A 214 4.49 23.50 5.68
C ASP A 214 4.66 23.50 7.20
N ASP A 215 5.91 23.40 7.65
CA ASP A 215 6.34 23.37 9.04
C ASP A 215 6.25 22.03 9.79
N MET A 216 7.13 21.09 9.41
CA MET A 216 7.85 20.32 10.44
C MET A 216 9.35 20.24 10.15
N PRO A 217 10.21 20.67 11.11
CA PRO A 217 11.65 20.51 11.02
C PRO A 217 12.03 19.08 11.42
N PHE A 218 12.89 18.44 10.64
CA PHE A 218 13.47 17.14 10.99
C PHE A 218 14.95 17.32 11.28
N ASN A 219 15.34 17.03 12.53
CA ASN A 219 16.72 16.69 12.89
C ASN A 219 17.07 15.29 12.39
#